data_AF-A0A162RQN7-F1
#
_entry.id   AF-A0A162RQN7-F1
#
_cell.length_a   1.000
_cell.length_b   1.000
_cell.length_c   1.000
_cell.angle_alpha   90.00
_cell.angle_beta   90.00
_cell.angle_gamma   90.00
#
_symmetry.space_group_name_H-M   'P 1'
#
loop_
_entity.id
_entity.type
_entity.pdbx_description
1 polymer ?
#
loop_
_entity_poly.entity_id
_entity_poly.type
_entity_poly.pdbx_seq_one_letter_code
_entity_poly.pdbx_strand_id
1 'polypeptide(L)'
;MQLNILSSLFVLFAIITIVLAADNGHYTVSDLGKRKQQILKNGGATLELAIAMLETEDMTNYVYGDGKTQDSANFDYNKGAVLNTDLAKDIKSRQESQAYFGLDKRFAGHRNGETGINNPNTQDIQNYKDAGVYWIKAQIESDQKYLRDDTSFWVYVQPI
;
A
#
# COMPACT_ATOMS: atom_id res chain seq x y z
N MET A 1 -60.53 16.72 -20.87
CA MET A 1 -59.57 17.01 -21.96
C MET A 1 -58.82 18.27 -21.53
N GLN A 2 -57.53 18.31 -21.19
CA GLN A 2 -56.43 17.36 -21.11
C GLN A 2 -55.58 17.80 -19.90
N LEU A 3 -54.98 16.84 -19.19
CA LEU A 3 -54.10 17.03 -18.04
C LEU A 3 -52.67 17.17 -18.54
N ASN A 4 -51.97 18.29 -18.29
CA ASN A 4 -50.54 18.43 -18.56
C ASN A 4 -49.83 18.90 -17.28
N ILE A 5 -49.33 17.94 -16.51
CA ILE A 5 -48.36 18.22 -15.45
C ILE A 5 -47.02 17.73 -16.00
N LEU A 6 -46.12 18.64 -16.34
CA LEU A 6 -44.74 18.31 -16.69
C LEU A 6 -44.08 17.69 -15.45
N SER A 7 -43.82 16.40 -15.52
CA SER A 7 -42.92 15.67 -14.63
C SER A 7 -41.49 16.10 -14.88
N SER A 8 -40.94 16.95 -14.01
CA SER A 8 -39.50 17.19 -13.91
C SER A 8 -38.89 16.06 -13.07
N LEU A 9 -38.30 15.08 -13.75
CA LEU A 9 -37.59 13.97 -13.15
C LEU A 9 -36.14 14.41 -12.90
N PHE A 10 -35.85 14.95 -11.71
CA PHE A 10 -34.46 15.06 -11.23
C PHE A 10 -34.00 13.64 -10.85
N VAL A 11 -33.39 12.94 -11.81
CA VAL A 11 -32.71 11.66 -11.52
C VAL A 11 -31.42 12.01 -10.80
N LEU A 12 -31.49 12.05 -9.46
CA LEU A 12 -30.32 12.02 -8.61
C LEU A 12 -29.70 10.63 -8.74
N PHE A 13 -28.70 10.49 -9.61
CA PHE A 13 -27.81 9.33 -9.57
C PHE A 13 -27.00 9.40 -8.28
N ALA A 14 -27.57 8.89 -7.19
CA ALA A 14 -26.76 8.45 -6.07
C ALA A 14 -25.98 7.23 -6.57
N ILE A 15 -24.73 7.45 -7.01
CA ILE A 15 -23.77 6.37 -7.14
C ILE A 15 -23.52 5.90 -5.71
N ILE A 16 -24.30 4.92 -5.26
CA ILE A 16 -23.98 4.15 -4.07
C ILE A 16 -22.81 3.27 -4.49
N THR A 17 -21.59 3.79 -4.36
CA THR A 17 -20.44 2.91 -4.21
C THR A 17 -20.67 2.13 -2.93
N ILE A 18 -21.02 0.86 -3.07
CA ILE A 18 -20.95 -0.08 -1.95
C ILE A 18 -19.46 -0.18 -1.64
N VAL A 19 -19.00 0.64 -0.69
CA VAL A 19 -17.76 0.37 0.01
C VAL A 19 -18.07 -0.89 0.82
N LEU A 20 -17.70 -2.06 0.30
CA LEU A 20 -17.42 -3.17 1.19
C LEU A 20 -16.39 -2.61 2.16
N ALA A 21 -16.78 -2.43 3.43
CA ALA A 21 -15.85 -2.01 4.45
C ALA A 21 -14.71 -3.03 4.42
N ALA A 22 -13.54 -2.62 3.96
CA ALA A 22 -12.36 -3.46 4.04
C ALA A 22 -12.20 -3.84 5.51
N ASP A 23 -11.90 -5.10 5.81
CA ASP A 23 -11.62 -5.49 7.19
C ASP A 23 -10.33 -4.77 7.61
N ASN A 24 -10.47 -3.75 8.46
CA ASN A 24 -9.42 -2.81 8.78
C ASN A 24 -9.55 -2.29 10.21
N GLY A 25 -8.46 -1.73 10.72
CA GLY A 25 -8.45 -1.16 12.07
C GLY A 25 -7.09 -0.64 12.46
N HIS A 26 -6.88 -0.54 13.77
CA HIS A 26 -5.60 -0.15 14.35
C HIS A 26 -5.35 -0.84 15.69
N TYR A 27 -4.09 -0.92 16.06
CA TYR A 27 -3.62 -1.39 17.37
C TYR A 27 -2.28 -0.72 17.70
N THR A 28 -1.77 -0.93 18.92
CA THR A 28 -0.50 -0.36 19.35
C THR A 28 0.61 -1.40 19.24
N VAL A 29 1.72 -1.03 18.60
CA VAL A 29 2.94 -1.84 18.49
C VAL A 29 4.08 -1.09 19.17
N SER A 30 4.63 -1.67 20.24
CA SER A 30 5.70 -1.07 21.01
C SER A 30 6.87 -0.65 20.12
N ASP A 31 7.38 0.57 20.32
CA ASP A 31 8.52 1.14 19.60
C ASP A 31 8.31 1.40 18.09
N LEU A 32 7.11 1.17 17.55
CA LEU A 32 6.79 1.44 16.15
C LEU A 32 6.99 2.92 15.79
N GLY A 33 6.70 3.84 16.70
CA GLY A 33 6.96 5.26 16.53
C GLY A 33 8.43 5.57 16.27
N LYS A 34 9.36 4.87 16.97
CA LYS A 34 10.79 5.00 16.71
C LYS A 34 11.15 4.46 15.32
N ARG A 35 10.55 3.34 14.91
CA ARG A 35 10.76 2.75 13.59
C ARG A 35 10.26 3.66 12.46
N LYS A 36 9.08 4.26 12.59
CA LYS A 36 8.56 5.28 11.66
C LYS A 36 9.57 6.42 11.49
N GLN A 37 10.12 6.92 12.60
CA GLN A 37 11.12 7.98 12.55
C GLN A 37 12.44 7.55 11.88
N GLN A 38 12.84 6.27 11.99
CA GLN A 38 13.99 5.75 11.24
C GLN A 38 13.74 5.77 9.73
N ILE A 39 12.56 5.32 9.27
CA ILE A 39 12.18 5.30 7.85
C ILE A 39 12.18 6.73 7.28
N LEU A 40 11.53 7.67 7.98
CA LEU A 40 11.46 9.07 7.54
C LEU A 40 12.86 9.72 7.48
N LYS A 41 13.74 9.45 8.46
CA LYS A 41 15.13 9.96 8.46
C LYS A 41 15.99 9.39 7.34
N ASN A 42 15.67 8.20 6.82
CA ASN A 42 16.37 7.58 5.70
C ASN A 42 15.74 7.90 4.34
N GLY A 43 14.90 8.95 4.28
CA GLY A 43 14.34 9.47 3.03
C GLY A 43 12.99 8.88 2.62
N GLY A 44 12.36 8.07 3.48
CA GLY A 44 10.99 7.59 3.26
C GLY A 44 9.95 8.68 3.47
N ALA A 45 8.82 8.59 2.78
CA ALA A 45 7.64 9.42 2.98
C ALA A 45 6.50 8.60 3.60
N THR A 46 5.33 9.22 3.77
CA THR A 46 4.14 8.53 4.28
C THR A 46 3.75 7.31 3.43
N LEU A 47 4.04 7.34 2.12
CA LEU A 47 3.80 6.20 1.24
C LEU A 47 4.65 4.98 1.64
N GLU A 48 5.94 5.17 1.92
CA GLU A 48 6.83 4.10 2.38
C GLU A 48 6.40 3.57 3.75
N LEU A 49 5.95 4.44 4.67
CA LEU A 49 5.37 4.01 5.94
C LEU A 49 4.13 3.14 5.74
N ALA A 50 3.20 3.56 4.87
CA ALA A 50 1.96 2.84 4.64
C ALA A 50 2.18 1.48 3.98
N ILE A 51 3.12 1.40 3.03
CA ILE A 51 3.52 0.13 2.43
C ILE A 51 4.15 -0.76 3.50
N ALA A 52 5.16 -0.29 4.24
CA ALA A 52 5.82 -1.08 5.27
C ALA A 52 4.84 -1.59 6.34
N MET A 53 3.87 -0.76 6.74
CA MET A 53 2.84 -1.10 7.72
C MET A 53 1.83 -2.14 7.22
N LEU A 54 1.57 -2.19 5.91
CA LEU A 54 0.73 -3.23 5.31
C LEU A 54 1.47 -4.56 5.20
N GLU A 55 2.78 -4.52 4.92
CA GLU A 55 3.60 -5.71 4.70
C GLU A 55 3.99 -6.42 6.01
N THR A 56 4.30 -5.67 7.08
CA THR A 56 4.70 -6.24 8.38
C THR A 56 4.16 -5.46 9.58
N GLU A 57 3.87 -6.17 10.67
CA GLU A 57 3.31 -5.59 11.90
C GLU A 57 4.22 -4.52 12.54
N ASP A 58 5.53 -4.73 12.52
CA ASP A 58 6.52 -3.87 13.16
C ASP A 58 7.31 -2.98 12.17
N MET A 59 6.96 -3.00 10.88
CA MET A 59 7.73 -2.37 9.79
C MET A 59 9.21 -2.79 9.76
N THR A 60 9.52 -3.97 10.32
CA THR A 60 10.84 -4.58 10.24
C THR A 60 10.81 -5.79 9.32
N ASN A 61 11.95 -6.48 9.27
CA ASN A 61 12.32 -7.43 8.24
C ASN A 61 11.24 -8.49 8.01
N TYR A 62 10.85 -8.61 6.74
CA TYR A 62 10.10 -9.73 6.22
C TYR A 62 10.94 -11.01 6.28
N VAL A 63 10.29 -12.18 6.39
CA VAL A 63 10.96 -13.46 6.15
C VAL A 63 11.56 -13.42 4.76
N TYR A 64 12.86 -13.71 4.61
CA TYR A 64 13.59 -13.56 3.34
C TYR A 64 12.82 -14.18 2.16
N GLY A 65 12.51 -13.37 1.15
CA GLY A 65 11.76 -13.78 -0.03
C GLY A 65 10.28 -14.08 0.19
N ASP A 66 9.70 -13.79 1.36
CA ASP A 66 8.33 -14.19 1.75
C ASP A 66 8.11 -15.72 1.56
N GLY A 67 9.18 -16.51 1.71
CA GLY A 67 9.17 -17.95 1.44
C GLY A 67 9.11 -18.36 -0.05
N LYS A 68 9.21 -17.40 -0.98
CA LYS A 68 9.16 -17.59 -2.44
C LYS A 68 10.59 -17.66 -3.05
N THR A 69 10.75 -18.39 -4.15
CA THR A 69 12.03 -18.59 -4.87
C THR A 69 11.90 -18.37 -6.38
N GLN A 70 13.00 -17.98 -7.07
CA GLN A 70 13.15 -17.89 -8.54
C GLN A 70 12.63 -16.62 -9.23
N ASP A 71 11.66 -16.62 -10.16
CA ASP A 71 11.27 -15.43 -10.96
C ASP A 71 10.76 -14.23 -10.12
N SER A 72 10.44 -14.46 -8.84
CA SER A 72 10.25 -13.45 -7.80
C SER A 72 11.56 -12.81 -7.27
N ALA A 73 12.71 -13.23 -7.80
CA ALA A 73 14.09 -12.79 -7.51
C ALA A 73 15.05 -13.30 -8.61
N ASN A 74 14.93 -12.86 -9.87
CA ASN A 74 15.82 -13.34 -10.93
C ASN A 74 17.29 -12.86 -10.73
N PHE A 75 18.20 -13.83 -10.62
CA PHE A 75 19.67 -13.75 -10.70
C PHE A 75 20.35 -12.51 -10.13
N ASP A 76 20.23 -12.32 -8.81
CA ASP A 76 21.29 -11.94 -7.86
C ASP A 76 20.63 -11.70 -6.49
N TYR A 77 19.87 -12.69 -6.01
CA TYR A 77 19.12 -12.58 -4.76
C TYR A 77 20.03 -12.20 -3.57
N ASN A 78 21.31 -12.60 -3.62
CA ASN A 78 22.36 -12.18 -2.69
C ASN A 78 22.70 -10.68 -2.77
N LYS A 79 22.60 -10.05 -3.96
CA LYS A 79 22.71 -8.58 -4.08
C LYS A 79 21.49 -7.88 -3.49
N GLY A 80 20.30 -8.48 -3.60
CA GLY A 80 19.08 -7.98 -2.96
C GLY A 80 19.10 -8.08 -1.43
N ALA A 81 19.83 -9.05 -0.87
CA ALA A 81 19.92 -9.26 0.58
C ALA A 81 20.47 -8.04 1.35
N VAL A 82 21.26 -7.18 0.69
CA VAL A 82 21.75 -5.92 1.28
C VAL A 82 20.59 -5.03 1.77
N LEU A 83 19.45 -5.07 1.09
CA LEU A 83 18.28 -4.25 1.42
C LEU A 83 17.66 -4.64 2.78
N ASN A 84 17.86 -5.88 3.25
CA ASN A 84 17.42 -6.33 4.58
C ASN A 84 18.22 -5.75 5.74
N THR A 85 19.39 -5.19 5.44
CA THR A 85 20.32 -4.67 6.44
C THR A 85 20.63 -3.18 6.25
N ASP A 86 20.25 -2.61 5.11
CA ASP A 86 20.51 -1.22 4.74
C ASP A 86 19.20 -0.53 4.33
N LEU A 87 18.55 0.06 5.33
CA LEU A 87 17.26 0.74 5.18
C LEU A 87 17.30 1.88 4.14
N ALA A 88 18.42 2.60 4.04
CA ALA A 88 18.56 3.69 3.08
C ALA A 88 18.59 3.15 1.64
N LYS A 89 19.30 2.04 1.41
CA LYS A 89 19.30 1.38 0.09
C LYS A 89 17.96 0.76 -0.25
N ASP A 90 17.25 0.19 0.73
CA ASP A 90 15.90 -0.34 0.53
C ASP A 90 14.93 0.75 0.05
N ILE A 91 14.85 1.85 0.80
CA ILE A 91 14.01 3.01 0.44
C ILE A 91 14.39 3.55 -0.94
N LYS A 92 15.69 3.72 -1.21
CA LYS A 92 16.18 4.22 -2.50
C LYS A 92 15.81 3.30 -3.65
N SER A 93 15.97 1.98 -3.49
CA SER A 93 15.60 1.00 -4.50
C SER A 93 14.11 1.05 -4.82
N ARG A 94 13.26 1.18 -3.78
CA ARG A 94 11.81 1.38 -3.93
C ARG A 94 11.47 2.65 -4.71
N GLN A 95 12.16 3.76 -4.45
CA GLN A 95 11.97 5.04 -5.15
C GLN A 95 12.44 4.98 -6.61
N GLU A 96 13.58 4.35 -6.89
CA GLU A 96 14.09 4.16 -8.24
C GLU A 96 13.18 3.25 -9.08
N SER A 97 12.66 2.16 -8.49
CA SER A 97 11.66 1.30 -9.12
C SER A 97 10.40 2.08 -9.49
N GLN A 98 9.91 2.94 -8.58
CA GLN A 98 8.77 3.81 -8.85
C GLN A 98 9.06 4.83 -9.96
N ALA A 99 10.26 5.42 -10.00
CA ALA A 99 10.65 6.35 -11.05
C ALA A 99 10.74 5.68 -12.43
N TYR A 100 11.18 4.42 -12.48
CA TYR A 100 11.30 3.66 -13.72
C TYR A 100 9.93 3.19 -14.27
N PHE A 101 9.10 2.59 -13.43
CA PHE A 101 7.82 2.00 -13.88
C PHE A 101 6.65 2.98 -13.87
N GLY A 102 6.74 4.06 -13.10
CA GLY A 102 5.58 4.83 -12.68
C GLY A 102 4.80 4.10 -11.56
N LEU A 103 3.99 4.86 -10.83
CA LEU A 103 3.40 4.39 -9.58
C LEU A 103 2.44 3.19 -9.77
N ASP A 104 1.57 3.23 -10.78
CA ASP A 104 0.59 2.16 -11.01
C ASP A 104 1.24 0.82 -11.38
N LYS A 105 2.19 0.84 -12.33
CA LYS A 105 2.94 -0.37 -12.71
C LYS A 105 3.84 -0.86 -11.59
N ARG A 106 4.39 0.04 -10.77
CA ARG A 106 5.17 -0.35 -9.59
C ARG A 106 4.30 -1.09 -8.57
N PHE A 107 3.08 -0.61 -8.28
CA PHE A 107 2.13 -1.33 -7.42
C PHE A 107 1.75 -2.69 -8.01
N ALA A 108 1.46 -2.72 -9.31
CA ALA A 108 1.12 -3.95 -10.00
C ALA A 108 2.25 -4.98 -9.98
N GLY A 109 3.49 -4.54 -10.25
CA GLY A 109 4.68 -5.38 -10.20
C GLY A 109 5.06 -5.82 -8.80
N HIS A 110 4.93 -4.94 -7.81
CA HIS A 110 5.13 -5.31 -6.40
C HIS A 110 4.11 -6.36 -5.95
N ARG A 111 2.86 -6.24 -6.41
CA ARG A 111 1.80 -7.17 -6.04
C ARG A 111 1.92 -8.51 -6.75
N ASN A 112 2.08 -8.52 -8.07
CA ASN A 112 1.96 -9.74 -8.89
C ASN A 112 3.04 -9.87 -9.98
N GLY A 113 4.24 -9.35 -9.72
CA GLY A 113 5.42 -9.49 -10.59
C GLY A 113 5.19 -8.99 -12.02
N GLU A 114 5.86 -9.64 -12.98
CA GLU A 114 5.74 -9.31 -14.40
C GLU A 114 4.29 -9.41 -14.91
N THR A 115 3.53 -10.40 -14.43
CA THR A 115 2.10 -10.56 -14.75
C THR A 115 1.30 -9.31 -14.35
N GLY A 116 1.57 -8.76 -13.17
CA GLY A 116 0.98 -7.51 -12.71
C GLY A 116 1.38 -6.32 -13.59
N ILE A 117 2.67 -6.19 -13.94
CA ILE A 117 3.14 -5.11 -14.82
C ILE A 117 2.40 -5.13 -16.17
N ASN A 118 2.15 -6.33 -16.71
CA ASN A 118 1.45 -6.53 -17.98
C ASN A 118 -0.08 -6.39 -17.86
N ASN A 119 -0.65 -6.51 -16.66
CA ASN A 119 -2.07 -6.32 -16.38
C ASN A 119 -2.30 -5.54 -15.06
N PRO A 120 -2.02 -4.22 -15.04
CA PRO A 120 -1.94 -3.46 -13.79
C PRO A 120 -3.29 -3.11 -13.15
N ASN A 121 -4.39 -3.37 -13.85
CA ASN A 121 -5.73 -2.90 -13.46
C ASN A 121 -6.62 -4.03 -12.93
N THR A 122 -6.04 -5.12 -12.43
CA THR A 122 -6.84 -6.19 -11.79
C THR A 122 -7.44 -5.70 -10.48
N GLN A 123 -8.56 -6.32 -10.08
CA GLN A 123 -9.20 -6.01 -8.79
C GLN A 123 -8.27 -6.27 -7.60
N ASP A 124 -7.45 -7.33 -7.66
CA ASP A 124 -6.48 -7.64 -6.60
C ASP A 124 -5.44 -6.52 -6.42
N ILE A 125 -4.90 -5.99 -7.52
CA ILE A 125 -3.96 -4.86 -7.50
C ILE A 125 -4.62 -3.59 -6.96
N GLN A 126 -5.87 -3.33 -7.35
CA GLN A 126 -6.63 -2.19 -6.83
C GLN A 126 -6.93 -2.34 -5.33
N ASN A 127 -7.26 -3.53 -4.86
CA ASN A 127 -7.49 -3.80 -3.44
C ASN A 127 -6.22 -3.56 -2.62
N TYR A 128 -5.07 -4.08 -3.07
CA TYR A 128 -3.79 -3.84 -2.42
C TYR A 128 -3.43 -2.34 -2.41
N LYS A 129 -3.56 -1.67 -3.56
CA LYS A 129 -3.19 -0.26 -3.72
C LYS A 129 -4.12 0.69 -2.97
N ASP A 130 -5.40 0.67 -3.29
CA ASP A 130 -6.36 1.70 -2.88
C ASP A 130 -6.95 1.37 -1.50
N ALA A 131 -7.48 0.16 -1.33
CA ALA A 131 -8.10 -0.26 -0.08
C ALA A 131 -7.07 -0.58 1.02
N GLY A 132 -5.88 -1.04 0.65
CA GLY A 132 -4.77 -1.30 1.57
C GLY A 132 -3.89 -0.07 1.81
N VAL A 133 -2.95 0.15 0.88
CA VAL A 133 -1.87 1.14 1.08
C VAL A 133 -2.39 2.57 1.20
N TYR A 134 -3.27 3.02 0.30
CA TYR A 134 -3.75 4.40 0.35
C TYR A 134 -4.71 4.66 1.53
N TRP A 135 -5.48 3.67 1.95
CA TRP A 135 -6.27 3.79 3.17
C TRP A 135 -5.39 3.99 4.40
N ILE A 136 -4.34 3.16 4.57
CA ILE A 136 -3.37 3.31 5.68
C ILE A 136 -2.67 4.66 5.60
N LYS A 137 -2.23 5.07 4.40
CA LYS A 137 -1.60 6.37 4.18
C LYS A 137 -2.50 7.52 4.62
N ALA A 138 -3.79 7.46 4.28
CA ALA A 138 -4.77 8.45 4.71
C ALA A 138 -4.94 8.48 6.23
N GLN A 139 -4.90 7.33 6.91
CA GLN A 139 -4.93 7.29 8.38
C GLN A 139 -3.71 7.98 8.99
N ILE A 140 -2.51 7.68 8.49
CA ILE A 140 -1.27 8.32 8.97
C ILE A 140 -1.30 9.83 8.73
N GLU A 141 -1.85 10.29 7.60
CA GLU A 141 -1.92 11.71 7.25
C GLU A 141 -3.05 12.47 7.95
N SER A 142 -4.00 11.76 8.57
CA SER A 142 -5.12 12.37 9.28
C SER A 142 -4.69 13.15 10.52
N ASP A 143 -3.57 12.77 11.15
CA ASP A 143 -3.01 13.43 12.33
C ASP A 143 -1.49 13.22 12.38
N GLN A 144 -0.74 14.31 12.55
CA GLN A 144 0.73 14.28 12.62
C GLN A 144 1.26 13.38 13.75
N LYS A 145 0.47 13.11 14.79
CA LYS A 145 0.87 12.17 15.86
C LYS A 145 1.17 10.78 15.31
N TYR A 146 0.46 10.33 14.28
CA TYR A 146 0.60 8.98 13.72
C TYR A 146 1.91 8.77 12.97
N LEU A 147 2.63 9.84 12.65
CA LEU A 147 4.00 9.77 12.13
C LEU A 147 5.03 9.40 13.22
N ARG A 148 4.66 9.48 14.50
CA ARG A 148 5.61 9.42 15.63
C ARG A 148 5.19 8.47 16.75
N ASP A 149 3.91 8.15 16.85
CA ASP A 149 3.38 7.25 17.87
C ASP A 149 3.49 5.78 17.46
N ASP A 150 3.04 4.91 18.36
CA ASP A 150 3.10 3.46 18.24
C ASP A 150 1.84 2.86 17.57
N THR A 151 0.98 3.68 16.96
CA THR A 151 -0.24 3.21 16.30
C THR A 151 0.09 2.53 14.97
N SER A 152 -0.29 1.26 14.81
CA SER A 152 -0.28 0.54 13.54
C SER A 152 -1.69 0.48 12.98
N PHE A 153 -1.86 0.82 11.70
CA PHE A 153 -3.10 0.65 10.95
C PHE A 153 -2.97 -0.57 10.05
N TRP A 154 -4.03 -1.36 9.96
CA TRP A 154 -4.01 -2.58 9.16
C TRP A 154 -5.25 -2.68 8.29
N VAL A 155 -5.08 -3.40 7.18
CA VAL A 155 -6.16 -3.79 6.28
C VAL A 155 -5.90 -5.24 5.89
N TYR A 156 -6.91 -6.10 5.98
CA TYR A 156 -6.81 -7.45 5.44
C TYR A 156 -6.77 -7.40 3.91
N VAL A 157 -5.63 -7.82 3.36
CA VAL A 157 -5.45 -8.07 1.92
C VAL A 157 -5.09 -9.54 1.76
N GLN A 158 -5.88 -10.26 0.97
CA GLN A 158 -5.69 -11.70 0.75
C GLN A 158 -4.27 -11.98 0.22
N PRO A 159 -3.49 -12.91 0.79
CA PRO A 159 -2.18 -13.27 0.25
C PRO A 159 -2.26 -13.93 -1.15
N ILE A 160 -1.20 -13.79 -1.95
CA ILE A 160 -1.03 -14.46 -3.26
C ILE A 160 0.31 -15.18 -3.37
#